data_AF-A0A7Z9VEN9-F1
#
_entry.id   AF-A0A7Z9VEN9-F1
#
_cell.length_a   1.000
_cell.length_b   1.000
_cell.length_c   1.000
_cell.angle_alpha   90.00
_cell.angle_beta   90.00
_cell.angle_gamma   90.00
#
_symmetry.space_group_name_H-M   'P 1'
#
loop_
_entity.id
_entity.type
_entity.pdbx_description
1 polymer ?
#
loop_
_entity_poly.entity_id
_entity_poly.type
_entity_poly.pdbx_seq_one_letter_code
_entity_poly.pdbx_strand_id
1 'polypeptide(L)'
;MTDGPCPWLFPGRGNKAKSRELFGDQVSKHVFKATGLHVNLHLFRHVAAKLYLDRNPGGYEVCRRILGHRSVETTTRFYAGTETAAASRHFDDEILKLRRSLRKASEEEG
;
A
#
# COMPACT_ATOMS: atom_id res chain seq x y z
N MET A 1 18.02 -6.40 -25.69
CA MET A 1 16.61 -6.81 -25.73
C MET A 1 16.57 -8.33 -25.83
N THR A 2 15.44 -8.98 -25.53
CA THR A 2 15.30 -10.44 -25.62
C THR A 2 15.04 -10.86 -27.06
N ASP A 3 15.84 -11.77 -27.61
CA ASP A 3 15.76 -12.23 -29.02
C ASP A 3 14.74 -13.36 -29.25
N GLY A 4 13.66 -13.43 -28.46
CA GLY A 4 12.63 -14.47 -28.60
C GLY A 4 11.52 -14.41 -27.54
N PRO A 5 10.47 -15.25 -27.64
CA PRO A 5 9.36 -15.27 -26.69
C PRO A 5 9.84 -15.62 -25.28
N CYS A 6 9.48 -14.77 -24.31
CA CYS A 6 9.90 -14.85 -22.92
C CYS A 6 8.70 -15.17 -22.00
N PRO A 7 8.74 -16.25 -21.20
CA PRO A 7 7.66 -16.59 -20.29
C PRO A 7 7.64 -15.76 -19.00
N TRP A 8 8.66 -14.91 -18.78
CA TRP A 8 8.83 -14.17 -17.53
C TRP A 8 8.18 -12.78 -17.58
N LEU A 9 7.37 -12.45 -16.58
CA LEU A 9 6.77 -11.10 -16.42
C LEU A 9 7.85 -10.00 -16.39
N PHE A 10 9.00 -10.30 -15.76
CA PHE A 10 10.16 -9.41 -15.73
C PHE A 10 11.35 -10.11 -16.41
N PRO A 11 11.55 -9.90 -17.72
CA PRO A 11 12.65 -10.53 -18.45
C PRO A 11 14.00 -9.90 -18.07
N GLY A 12 14.99 -10.77 -17.87
CA GLY A 12 16.41 -10.46 -17.76
C GLY A 12 17.13 -10.65 -19.12
N ARG A 13 18.46 -10.50 -19.11
CA ARG A 13 19.27 -10.75 -20.32
C ARG A 13 19.22 -12.24 -20.69
N GLY A 14 19.18 -12.54 -22.00
CA GLY A 14 19.22 -13.90 -22.52
C GLY A 14 17.99 -14.74 -22.23
N ASN A 15 16.80 -14.13 -22.19
CA ASN A 15 15.52 -14.81 -21.97
C ASN A 15 15.36 -15.50 -20.60
N LYS A 16 16.14 -15.05 -19.60
CA LYS A 16 16.09 -15.55 -18.23
C LYS A 16 15.21 -14.66 -17.36
N ALA A 17 14.78 -15.16 -16.20
CA ALA A 17 14.17 -14.33 -15.17
C ALA A 17 15.12 -13.21 -14.74
N LYS A 18 14.60 -12.01 -14.51
CA LYS A 18 15.39 -10.93 -13.92
C LYS A 18 15.78 -11.28 -12.48
N SER A 19 17.02 -10.99 -12.10
CA SER A 19 17.48 -11.22 -10.74
C SER A 19 16.79 -10.28 -9.74
N ARG A 20 16.69 -10.71 -8.49
CA ARG A 20 16.03 -9.94 -7.43
C ARG A 20 16.75 -8.62 -7.16
N GLU A 21 18.07 -8.64 -7.22
CA GLU A 21 18.96 -7.51 -6.97
C GLU A 21 18.78 -6.46 -8.05
N LEU A 22 18.85 -6.86 -9.32
CA LEU A 22 18.69 -5.96 -10.46
C LEU A 22 17.30 -5.34 -10.51
N PHE A 23 16.26 -6.12 -10.16
CA PHE A 23 14.91 -5.59 -10.06
C PHE A 23 14.79 -4.57 -8.92
N GLY A 24 15.39 -4.87 -7.76
CA GLY A 24 15.40 -3.96 -6.62
C GLY A 24 16.10 -2.65 -6.90
N ASP A 25 17.25 -2.69 -7.56
CA ASP A 25 17.97 -1.50 -7.99
C ASP A 25 17.15 -0.67 -8.98
N GLN A 26 16.46 -1.31 -9.92
CA GLN A 26 15.59 -0.63 -10.87
C GLN A 26 14.45 0.11 -10.17
N VAL A 27 13.77 -0.56 -9.23
CA VAL A 27 12.70 0.07 -8.44
C VAL A 27 13.26 1.22 -7.62
N SER A 28 14.36 1.02 -6.91
CA SER A 28 14.96 2.04 -6.03
C SER A 28 15.39 3.28 -6.82
N LYS A 29 16.05 3.10 -7.97
CA LYS A 29 16.45 4.19 -8.88
C LYS A 29 15.24 4.92 -9.44
N HIS A 30 14.17 4.19 -9.79
CA HIS A 30 12.96 4.79 -10.30
C HIS A 30 12.25 5.66 -9.25
N VAL A 31 12.11 5.15 -8.03
CA VAL A 31 11.53 5.91 -6.91
C VAL A 31 12.37 7.13 -6.58
N PHE A 32 13.70 6.99 -6.56
CA PHE A 32 14.59 8.14 -6.35
C PHE A 32 14.42 9.21 -7.43
N LYS A 33 14.34 8.81 -8.70
CA LYS A 33 14.11 9.76 -9.80
C LYS A 33 12.77 10.50 -9.67
N ALA A 34 11.73 9.83 -9.17
CA ALA A 34 10.40 10.40 -9.05
C ALA A 34 10.20 11.26 -7.77
N THR A 35 10.92 10.97 -6.69
CA THR A 35 10.64 11.52 -5.35
C THR A 35 11.84 12.18 -4.68
N GLY A 36 13.06 11.94 -5.16
CA GLY A 36 14.30 12.29 -4.47
C GLY A 36 14.64 11.41 -3.27
N LEU A 37 13.81 10.41 -2.94
CA LEU A 37 13.99 9.57 -1.75
C LEU A 37 14.70 8.26 -2.08
N HIS A 38 15.65 7.87 -1.24
CA HIS A 38 16.29 6.56 -1.30
C HIS A 38 15.39 5.49 -0.67
N VAL A 39 14.64 4.78 -1.50
CA VAL A 39 13.69 3.75 -1.06
C VAL A 39 14.11 2.38 -1.59
N ASN A 40 14.61 1.51 -0.69
CA ASN A 40 14.89 0.12 -1.03
C ASN A 40 13.60 -0.72 -1.11
N LEU A 41 13.70 -1.94 -1.66
CA LEU A 41 12.55 -2.84 -1.84
C LEU A 41 11.81 -3.24 -0.55
N HIS A 42 12.49 -3.27 0.59
CA HIS A 42 11.84 -3.58 1.87
C HIS A 42 11.05 -2.37 2.36
N LEU A 43 11.66 -1.19 2.31
CA LEU A 43 11.00 0.07 2.63
C LEU A 43 9.84 0.36 1.66
N PHE A 44 10.00 0.06 0.37
CA PHE A 44 8.95 0.20 -0.64
C PHE A 44 7.70 -0.59 -0.25
N ARG A 45 7.87 -1.85 0.19
CA ARG A 45 6.77 -2.67 0.71
C ARG A 45 6.12 -2.05 1.95
N HIS A 46 6.94 -1.51 2.86
CA HIS A 46 6.42 -0.84 4.06
C HIS A 46 5.64 0.44 3.76
N VAL A 47 6.10 1.23 2.80
CA VAL A 47 5.42 2.46 2.35
C VAL A 47 4.07 2.11 1.72
N ALA A 48 4.01 1.06 0.89
CA ALA A 48 2.75 0.62 0.30
C ALA A 48 1.70 0.25 1.36
N ALA A 49 2.09 -0.53 2.38
CA ALA A 49 1.19 -0.88 3.48
C ALA A 49 0.77 0.33 4.32
N LYS A 50 1.71 1.25 4.61
CA LYS A 50 1.42 2.51 5.31
C LYS A 50 0.38 3.33 4.55
N LEU A 51 0.58 3.56 3.25
CA LEU A 51 -0.32 4.35 2.42
C LEU A 51 -1.72 3.73 2.29
N TYR A 52 -1.81 2.41 2.39
CA TYR A 52 -3.08 1.69 2.44
C TYR A 52 -3.80 1.91 3.78
N LEU A 53 -3.11 1.72 4.91
CA LEU A 53 -3.69 1.87 6.25
C LEU A 53 -4.05 3.32 6.58
N ASP A 54 -3.31 4.30 6.07
CA ASP A 54 -3.68 5.72 6.17
C ASP A 54 -5.07 6.01 5.59
N ARG A 55 -5.49 5.26 4.57
CA ARG A 55 -6.80 5.40 3.90
C ARG A 55 -7.83 4.40 4.42
N ASN A 56 -7.38 3.27 4.95
CA ASN A 56 -8.21 2.18 5.44
C ASN A 56 -7.74 1.77 6.84
N PRO A 57 -7.95 2.60 7.88
CA PRO A 57 -7.53 2.28 9.23
C PRO A 57 -8.14 0.94 9.68
N GLY A 58 -7.35 0.09 10.34
CA GLY A 58 -7.79 -1.25 10.73
C GLY A 58 -7.72 -2.33 9.64
N GLY A 59 -7.33 -1.99 8.41
CA GLY A 59 -7.21 -2.91 7.25
C GLY A 59 -6.04 -3.90 7.31
N TYR A 60 -5.65 -4.36 8.51
CA TYR A 60 -4.42 -5.11 8.76
C TYR A 60 -4.32 -6.46 8.06
N GLU A 61 -5.43 -7.19 7.96
CA GLU A 61 -5.46 -8.50 7.30
C GLU A 61 -5.19 -8.38 5.79
N VAL A 62 -5.64 -7.28 5.17
CA VAL A 62 -5.34 -6.99 3.76
C VAL A 62 -3.84 -6.74 3.59
N CYS A 63 -3.26 -5.91 4.45
CA CYS A 63 -1.81 -5.69 4.45
C CYS A 63 -1.02 -6.97 4.69
N ARG A 64 -1.44 -7.82 5.63
CA ARG A 64 -0.78 -9.12 5.88
C ARG A 64 -0.76 -10.00 4.64
N ARG A 65 -1.88 -10.12 3.93
CA ARG A 65 -1.99 -10.93 2.71
C ARG A 65 -1.12 -10.39 1.58
N ILE A 66 -1.17 -9.07 1.35
CA ILE A 66 -0.37 -8.41 0.31
C ILE A 66 1.14 -8.54 0.59
N LEU A 67 1.54 -8.42 1.85
CA LEU A 67 2.94 -8.52 2.26
C LEU A 67 3.42 -9.98 2.40
N GLY A 68 2.52 -10.96 2.37
CA GLY A 68 2.85 -12.38 2.56
C GLY A 68 3.41 -12.67 3.96
N HIS A 69 3.06 -11.88 4.97
CA HIS A 69 3.55 -12.06 6.32
C HIS A 69 2.86 -13.26 6.99
N ARG A 70 3.64 -14.19 7.56
CA ARG A 70 3.09 -15.34 8.31
C ARG A 70 2.32 -14.90 9.56
N SER A 71 2.76 -13.84 10.23
CA SER A 71 2.11 -13.29 11.42
C SER A 71 1.57 -11.87 11.20
N VAL A 72 0.34 -11.64 11.68
CA VAL A 72 -0.32 -10.31 11.75
C VAL A 72 0.44 -9.38 12.70
N GLU A 73 1.07 -9.94 13.74
CA GLU A 73 1.63 -9.21 14.88
C GLU A 73 2.77 -8.25 14.49
N THR A 74 3.61 -8.66 13.53
CA THR A 74 4.64 -7.78 12.94
C THR A 74 4.04 -6.68 12.06
N THR A 75 2.83 -6.84 11.55
CA THR A 75 2.17 -5.80 10.75
C THR A 75 1.48 -4.80 11.68
N THR A 76 0.72 -5.29 12.66
CA THR A 76 0.03 -4.44 13.64
C THR A 76 1.01 -3.61 14.47
N ARG A 77 2.12 -4.17 14.97
CA ARG A 77 3.06 -3.42 15.82
C ARG A 77 3.73 -2.24 15.12
N PHE A 78 3.99 -2.36 13.81
CA PHE A 78 4.67 -1.30 13.05
C PHE A 78 3.72 -0.18 12.62
N TYR A 79 2.43 -0.46 12.46
CA TYR A 79 1.47 0.51 11.92
C TYR A 79 0.49 1.08 12.94
N ALA A 80 0.15 0.32 14.00
CA ALA A 80 -0.83 0.74 15.01
C ALA A 80 -0.49 2.10 15.65
N GLY A 81 0.79 2.40 15.89
CA GLY A 81 1.20 3.69 16.45
C GLY A 81 1.11 4.87 15.47
N THR A 82 1.24 4.60 14.17
CA THR A 82 1.24 5.64 13.12
C THR A 82 -0.15 5.93 12.56
N GLU A 83 -1.10 5.00 12.72
CA GLU A 83 -2.44 5.13 12.16
C GLU A 83 -3.45 5.82 13.09
N THR A 84 -3.15 6.04 14.38
CA THR A 84 -4.13 6.62 15.33
C THR A 84 -4.78 7.89 14.81
N ALA A 85 -3.98 8.79 14.22
CA ALA A 85 -4.49 10.02 13.62
C ALA A 85 -5.37 9.76 12.39
N ALA A 86 -5.05 8.74 11.57
CA ALA A 86 -5.85 8.35 10.43
C ALA A 86 -7.17 7.69 10.85
N ALA A 87 -7.13 6.83 11.87
CA ALA A 87 -8.31 6.21 12.47
C ALA A 87 -9.28 7.26 13.03
N SER A 88 -8.78 8.24 13.79
CA SER A 88 -9.62 9.32 14.32
C SER A 88 -10.29 10.14 13.21
N ARG A 89 -9.54 10.50 12.17
CA ARG A 89 -10.11 11.24 11.01
C ARG A 89 -11.17 10.41 10.30
N HIS A 90 -10.91 9.13 10.06
CA HIS A 90 -11.85 8.25 9.39
C HIS A 90 -13.14 8.07 10.22
N PHE A 91 -13.03 7.96 11.54
CA PHE A 91 -14.21 7.89 12.40
C PHE A 91 -15.05 9.18 12.32
N ASP A 92 -14.41 10.35 12.40
CA ASP A 92 -15.10 11.64 12.30
C ASP A 92 -15.81 11.78 10.94
N ASP A 93 -15.13 11.42 9.85
CA ASP A 93 -15.70 11.44 8.50
C ASP A 93 -16.96 10.57 8.37
N GLU A 94 -16.96 9.36 8.94
CA GLU A 94 -18.12 8.47 8.91
C GLU A 94 -19.31 9.03 9.70
N ILE A 95 -19.07 9.60 10.88
CA ILE A 95 -20.13 10.27 11.68
C ILE A 95 -20.70 11.46 10.91
N LEU A 96 -19.86 12.28 10.28
CA LEU A 96 -20.31 13.41 9.48
C LEU A 96 -21.10 12.98 8.24
N LYS A 97 -20.74 11.86 7.59
CA LYS A 97 -21.51 11.28 6.48
C LYS A 97 -22.90 10.84 6.95
N LEU A 98 -22.99 10.10 8.04
CA LEU A 98 -24.26 9.64 8.62
C LEU A 98 -25.17 10.82 9.01
N ARG A 99 -24.60 11.88 9.61
CA ARG A 99 -25.36 13.10 9.92
C ARG A 99 -25.94 13.77 8.68
N ARG A 100 -25.16 13.85 7.59
CA ARG A 100 -25.62 14.43 6.33
C ARG A 100 -26.71 13.59 5.67
N SER A 101 -26.60 12.25 5.70
CA SER A 101 -27.63 11.38 5.13
C SER A 101 -28.94 11.45 5.91
N LEU A 102 -28.88 11.48 7.24
CA LEU A 102 -30.07 11.62 8.09
C LEU A 102 -30.80 12.95 7.86
N ARG A 103 -30.04 14.06 7.72
CA ARG A 103 -30.63 15.37 7.42
C ARG A 103 -31.32 15.41 6.06
N LYS A 104 -30.72 14.80 5.04
CA LYS A 104 -31.36 14.68 3.71
C LYS A 104 -32.66 13.88 3.77
N ALA A 105 -32.67 12.75 4.46
CA ALA A 105 -33.87 11.92 4.59
C ALA A 105 -35.03 12.69 5.25
N SER A 106 -34.75 13.50 6.29
CA SER A 106 -35.78 14.33 6.93
C SER A 106 -36.30 15.48 6.06
N GLU A 107 -35.53 15.93 5.08
CA GLU A 107 -35.93 17.01 4.14
C GLU A 107 -36.74 16.46 2.95
N GLU A 108 -36.62 15.17 2.63
CA GLU A 108 -37.34 14.50 1.53
C GLU A 108 -38.71 13.93 1.97
N GLU A 109 -38.94 13.73 3.27
CA GLU A 109 -40.19 13.22 3.85
C GLU A 109 -41.20 14.32 4.25
N GLY A 110 -40.82 15.60 4.19
CA GLY A 110 -41.66 16.75 4.55
C GLY A 110 -42.14 17.56 3.35
#